data_AF-A0A2D4YGV1-F1
#
_entry.id   AF-A0A2D4YGV1-F1
#
_cell.length_a   1.000
_cell.length_b   1.000
_cell.length_c   1.000
_cell.angle_alpha   90.00
_cell.angle_beta   90.00
_cell.angle_gamma   90.00
#
_symmetry.space_group_name_H-M   'P 1'
#
loop_
_entity.id
_entity.type
_entity.pdbx_description
1 polymer ?
#
loop_
_entity_poly.entity_id
_entity_poly.type
_entity_poly.pdbx_seq_one_letter_code
_entity_poly.pdbx_strand_id
1 'polypeptide(L)'
;MNYSNHELKEVINNDVSKKFNVIKKGILSLMVLVLTFTSCSNNDEVAETEDVTQSTLEVQRSAEIDQIDSVLGDIVIDAYEAQESTAERNGVATNSSDDTFYAKDIPDCVTITVVAQQNYREVTLDFGTEGCVVNGHLIQGQIVFDYTRNPEAQQIMVNYNLIDFYFDAKNIIASRSILKELSNDNGNPQFTHDLSITVIWPNGVQASREGTRIREWVEGFGSGVFSDNVFEITGDWTATFVNGNTHTYEVITPLRREVICAYFVSGSFDVQRTNFGGVFDFGEGECDNQATFTFNNGTEVPITLN
;
A
#
# COMPACT_ATOMS: atom_id res chain seq x y z
N MET A 1 36.62 48.11 29.75
CA MET A 1 35.65 48.96 29.03
C MET A 1 34.26 48.44 29.37
N ASN A 2 33.47 49.34 29.96
CA ASN A 2 32.12 49.27 30.58
C ASN A 2 31.19 48.11 30.12
N TYR A 3 30.56 47.30 30.99
CA TYR A 3 29.52 47.58 32.04
C TYR A 3 28.28 48.30 31.46
N SER A 4 27.01 48.05 31.79
CA SER A 4 26.24 47.20 32.73
C SER A 4 24.77 47.41 32.29
N ASN A 5 23.92 46.39 32.14
CA ASN A 5 22.94 45.92 33.13
C ASN A 5 22.05 46.98 33.83
N HIS A 6 20.73 46.76 33.69
CA HIS A 6 19.69 46.70 34.73
C HIS A 6 18.88 47.96 35.16
N GLU A 7 17.60 47.67 35.46
CA GLU A 7 16.65 48.28 36.42
C GLU A 7 15.53 49.24 35.94
N LEU A 8 14.32 48.64 35.87
CA LEU A 8 13.10 49.03 36.60
C LEU A 8 13.25 50.10 37.69
N LYS A 9 12.37 51.11 37.68
CA LYS A 9 11.86 51.77 38.90
C LYS A 9 10.38 52.16 38.76
N GLU A 10 9.55 51.61 39.65
CA GLU A 10 8.31 52.24 40.12
C GLU A 10 8.62 53.55 40.85
N VAL A 11 7.73 54.56 40.70
CA VAL A 11 7.59 55.66 41.67
C VAL A 11 6.11 56.05 41.82
N ILE A 12 5.49 55.54 42.89
CA ILE A 12 4.80 56.23 43.99
C ILE A 12 3.75 57.33 43.68
N ASN A 13 2.57 57.06 44.23
CA ASN A 13 1.40 57.90 44.56
C ASN A 13 1.70 59.36 44.97
N ASN A 14 0.77 60.27 44.64
CA ASN A 14 0.35 61.30 45.60
C ASN A 14 -1.12 61.73 45.45
N ASP A 15 -1.74 61.70 46.63
CA ASP A 15 -3.04 62.18 47.11
C ASP A 15 -3.42 63.62 46.71
N VAL A 16 -4.70 63.87 46.38
CA VAL A 16 -5.43 65.10 46.78
C VAL A 16 -6.95 64.84 46.90
N SER A 17 -7.38 64.65 48.15
CA SER A 17 -8.58 65.18 48.83
C SER A 17 -9.75 65.86 48.04
N LYS A 18 -11.01 65.45 48.31
CA LYS A 18 -12.04 66.19 49.10
C LYS A 18 -13.52 65.91 48.70
N LYS A 19 -14.31 65.62 49.75
CA LYS A 19 -15.70 66.05 50.07
C LYS A 19 -16.87 65.39 49.31
N PHE A 20 -17.70 64.58 49.99
CA PHE A 20 -18.86 64.90 50.86
C PHE A 20 -20.18 65.13 50.10
N ASN A 21 -21.09 64.14 50.17
CA ASN A 21 -22.52 64.23 50.53
C ASN A 21 -23.27 62.95 50.05
N VAL A 22 -23.80 62.05 50.88
CA VAL A 22 -24.93 62.13 51.85
C VAL A 22 -26.29 61.74 51.20
N ILE A 23 -26.90 60.69 51.78
CA ILE A 23 -28.35 60.36 51.92
C ILE A 23 -29.06 59.38 50.94
N LYS A 24 -29.22 58.15 51.48
CA LYS A 24 -30.43 57.34 51.79
C LYS A 24 -31.47 56.90 50.73
N LYS A 25 -31.81 55.60 50.87
CA LYS A 25 -33.08 54.86 50.62
C LYS A 25 -33.43 54.70 49.12
N GLY A 26 -33.85 53.55 48.61
CA GLY A 26 -34.16 52.22 49.14
C GLY A 26 -34.86 51.40 48.04
N ILE A 27 -35.34 50.21 48.40
CA ILE A 27 -36.24 49.29 47.66
C ILE A 27 -35.56 48.07 47.03
N LEU A 28 -35.86 46.96 47.71
CA LEU A 28 -35.74 45.56 47.36
C LEU A 28 -36.72 45.25 46.20
N SER A 29 -36.24 44.64 45.11
CA SER A 29 -37.09 43.90 44.18
C SER A 29 -36.39 42.59 43.80
N LEU A 30 -37.00 41.51 44.27
CA LEU A 30 -36.62 40.12 44.08
C LEU A 30 -37.18 39.67 42.72
N MET A 31 -36.31 39.34 41.76
CA MET A 31 -36.74 38.67 40.52
C MET A 31 -36.22 37.23 40.54
N VAL A 32 -37.15 36.33 40.81
CA VAL A 32 -36.99 34.88 40.67
C VAL A 32 -37.01 34.57 39.17
N LEU A 33 -35.90 34.06 38.63
CA LEU A 33 -35.88 33.47 37.30
C LEU A 33 -36.00 31.95 37.46
N VAL A 34 -37.21 31.46 37.22
CA VAL A 34 -37.50 30.05 36.99
C VAL A 34 -36.91 29.70 35.62
N LEU A 35 -35.90 28.82 35.59
CA LEU A 35 -35.51 28.11 34.37
C LEU A 35 -36.01 26.67 34.48
N THR A 36 -37.02 26.39 33.67
CA THR A 36 -37.57 25.06 33.42
C THR A 36 -36.59 24.22 32.60
N PHE A 37 -36.56 22.93 32.92
CA PHE A 37 -35.77 21.86 32.32
C PHE A 37 -35.90 21.75 30.81
N THR A 38 -34.77 21.57 30.12
CA THR A 38 -34.67 20.75 28.90
C THR A 38 -33.63 19.67 29.16
N SER A 39 -34.12 18.45 29.31
CA SER A 39 -33.35 17.21 29.35
C SER A 39 -32.77 16.92 27.96
N CYS A 40 -31.44 17.01 27.80
CA CYS A 40 -30.75 16.20 26.80
C CYS A 40 -30.22 14.97 27.53
N SER A 41 -30.82 13.82 27.24
CA SER A 41 -30.28 12.50 27.56
C SER A 41 -28.85 12.46 27.04
N ASN A 42 -27.91 11.96 27.84
CA ASN A 42 -26.54 11.72 27.42
C ASN A 42 -26.55 10.96 26.08
N ASN A 43 -25.86 11.53 25.10
CA ASN A 43 -25.63 10.99 23.77
C ASN A 43 -24.87 9.66 23.85
N ASP A 44 -25.38 8.64 23.17
CA ASP A 44 -24.63 7.46 22.73
C ASP A 44 -23.78 7.82 21.49
N GLU A 45 -22.86 8.79 21.60
CA GLU A 45 -21.98 9.24 20.48
C GLU A 45 -20.60 8.55 20.46
N VAL A 46 -20.39 7.51 21.28
CA VAL A 46 -19.08 6.86 21.39
C VAL A 46 -18.89 5.72 20.36
N ALA A 47 -19.97 5.18 19.78
CA ALA A 47 -19.88 4.01 18.89
C ALA A 47 -19.57 4.35 17.42
N GLU A 48 -20.11 5.44 16.86
CA GLU A 48 -19.94 5.75 15.43
C GLU A 48 -18.53 6.29 15.08
N THR A 49 -17.87 6.96 16.03
CA THR A 49 -16.55 7.58 15.77
C THR A 49 -15.40 6.56 15.83
N GLU A 50 -15.49 5.55 16.69
CA GLU A 50 -14.52 4.46 16.79
C GLU A 50 -14.58 3.53 15.57
N ASP A 51 -15.78 3.19 15.09
CA ASP A 51 -15.96 2.30 13.94
C ASP A 51 -15.45 2.91 12.62
N VAL A 52 -15.71 4.19 12.39
CA VAL A 52 -15.20 4.92 11.21
C VAL A 52 -13.66 5.00 11.26
N THR A 53 -13.08 5.32 12.41
CA THR A 53 -11.62 5.42 12.57
C THR A 53 -10.96 4.07 12.32
N GLN A 54 -11.51 2.99 12.89
CA GLN A 54 -11.02 1.63 12.69
C GLN A 54 -11.09 1.22 11.21
N SER A 55 -12.21 1.48 10.55
CA SER A 55 -12.41 1.21 9.12
C SER A 55 -11.35 1.93 8.27
N THR A 56 -11.07 3.22 8.53
CA THR A 56 -10.02 3.95 7.78
C THR A 56 -8.62 3.37 7.97
N LEU A 57 -8.28 2.92 9.18
CA LEU A 57 -6.98 2.28 9.46
C LEU A 57 -6.85 0.92 8.76
N GLU A 58 -7.93 0.14 8.68
CA GLU A 58 -7.94 -1.14 7.95
C GLU A 58 -7.72 -0.91 6.45
N VAL A 59 -8.34 0.11 5.86
CA VAL A 59 -8.13 0.47 4.46
C VAL A 59 -6.69 0.87 4.20
N GLN A 60 -6.11 1.71 5.06
CA GLN A 60 -4.71 2.10 4.93
C GLN A 60 -3.78 0.89 5.02
N ARG A 61 -4.00 -0.02 5.99
CA ARG A 61 -3.20 -1.24 6.11
C ARG A 61 -3.35 -2.16 4.90
N SER A 62 -4.57 -2.26 4.35
CA SER A 62 -4.82 -3.00 3.11
C SER A 62 -3.98 -2.44 1.97
N ALA A 63 -3.96 -1.11 1.80
CA ALA A 63 -3.13 -0.45 0.79
C ALA A 63 -1.61 -0.60 1.05
N GLU A 64 -1.17 -0.61 2.31
CA GLU A 64 0.24 -0.92 2.66
C GLU A 64 0.61 -2.36 2.26
N ILE A 65 -0.29 -3.32 2.44
CA ILE A 65 -0.08 -4.71 1.97
C ILE A 65 0.04 -4.74 0.44
N ASP A 66 -0.78 -3.99 -0.30
CA ASP A 66 -0.66 -3.87 -1.76
C ASP A 66 0.73 -3.39 -2.20
N GLN A 67 1.25 -2.36 -1.54
CA GLN A 67 2.56 -1.82 -1.85
C GLN A 67 3.68 -2.83 -1.57
N ILE A 68 3.65 -3.48 -0.40
CA ILE A 68 4.63 -4.51 -0.03
C ILE A 68 4.58 -5.67 -1.03
N ASP A 69 3.39 -6.12 -1.40
CA ASP A 69 3.19 -7.21 -2.34
C ASP A 69 3.77 -6.91 -3.73
N SER A 70 3.52 -5.69 -4.22
CA SER A 70 4.06 -5.22 -5.50
C SER A 70 5.58 -5.22 -5.48
N VAL A 71 6.20 -4.58 -4.48
CA VAL A 71 7.66 -4.46 -4.40
C VAL A 71 8.32 -5.84 -4.25
N LEU A 72 7.75 -6.74 -3.45
CA LEU A 72 8.25 -8.11 -3.32
C LEU A 72 8.16 -8.89 -4.64
N GLY A 73 7.04 -8.75 -5.35
CA GLY A 73 6.85 -9.37 -6.66
C GLY A 73 7.90 -8.89 -7.66
N ASP A 74 8.09 -7.57 -7.75
CA ASP A 74 9.05 -6.95 -8.67
C ASP A 74 10.48 -7.43 -8.38
N ILE A 75 10.92 -7.42 -7.11
CA ILE A 75 12.26 -7.89 -6.72
C ILE A 75 12.50 -9.35 -7.15
N VAL A 76 11.52 -10.24 -6.94
CA VAL A 76 11.67 -11.66 -7.28
C VAL A 76 11.72 -11.85 -8.80
N ILE A 77 10.86 -11.14 -9.54
CA ILE A 77 10.84 -11.21 -11.00
C ILE A 77 12.14 -10.65 -11.58
N ASP A 78 12.60 -9.50 -11.14
CA ASP A 78 13.86 -8.89 -11.60
C ASP A 78 15.06 -9.80 -11.32
N ALA A 79 15.13 -10.37 -10.11
CA ALA A 79 16.16 -11.33 -9.77
C ALA A 79 16.13 -12.57 -10.66
N TYR A 80 14.93 -13.11 -10.90
CA TYR A 80 14.73 -14.25 -11.79
C TYR A 80 15.17 -13.93 -13.23
N GLU A 81 14.76 -12.79 -13.79
CA GLU A 81 15.10 -12.40 -15.17
C GLU A 81 16.61 -12.12 -15.32
N ALA A 82 17.26 -11.58 -14.29
CA ALA A 82 18.71 -11.48 -14.24
C ALA A 82 19.39 -12.87 -14.26
N GLN A 83 18.82 -13.87 -13.59
CA GLN A 83 19.33 -15.25 -13.65
C GLN A 83 19.12 -15.93 -15.01
N GLU A 84 18.02 -15.63 -15.70
CA GLU A 84 17.77 -16.15 -17.04
C GLU A 84 18.70 -15.53 -18.08
N SER A 85 18.85 -14.19 -18.06
CA SER A 85 19.74 -13.48 -18.98
C SER A 85 21.21 -13.93 -18.82
N THR A 86 21.67 -14.19 -17.59
CA THR A 86 23.02 -14.72 -17.35
C THR A 86 23.16 -16.19 -17.74
N ALA A 87 22.11 -17.01 -17.60
CA ALA A 87 22.11 -18.40 -18.06
C ALA A 87 22.24 -18.51 -19.58
N GLU A 88 21.53 -17.65 -20.33
CA GLU A 88 21.60 -17.58 -21.80
C GLU A 88 22.96 -17.07 -22.29
N ARG A 89 23.68 -16.28 -21.48
CA ARG A 89 24.99 -15.71 -21.80
C ARG A 89 26.19 -16.64 -21.64
N ASN A 90 26.02 -17.87 -21.15
CA ASN A 90 27.10 -18.86 -21.04
C ASN A 90 27.69 -19.34 -22.39
N GLY A 91 27.38 -18.66 -23.51
CA GLY A 91 28.02 -18.84 -24.82
C GLY A 91 28.64 -17.58 -25.45
N VAL A 92 28.48 -16.37 -24.89
CA VAL A 92 28.98 -15.13 -25.49
C VAL A 92 29.42 -14.13 -24.42
N ALA A 93 30.73 -13.90 -24.31
CA ALA A 93 31.28 -12.80 -23.53
C ALA A 93 31.09 -11.47 -24.30
N THR A 94 30.23 -10.58 -23.82
CA THR A 94 30.16 -9.20 -24.31
C THR A 94 30.33 -8.21 -23.17
N ASN A 95 31.37 -7.39 -23.29
CA ASN A 95 31.61 -6.19 -22.50
C ASN A 95 30.66 -5.07 -22.94
N SER A 96 29.35 -5.24 -22.72
CA SER A 96 28.35 -4.23 -23.07
C SER A 96 27.77 -3.65 -21.79
N SER A 97 28.19 -2.43 -21.45
CA SER A 97 27.73 -1.63 -20.31
C SER A 97 26.35 -0.99 -20.53
N ASP A 98 25.51 -1.57 -21.39
CA ASP A 98 24.31 -0.91 -21.92
C ASP A 98 23.13 -1.89 -22.06
N ASP A 99 22.98 -2.79 -21.08
CA ASP A 99 21.88 -3.75 -21.00
C ASP A 99 21.19 -3.67 -19.62
N THR A 100 20.89 -2.44 -19.21
CA THR A 100 20.47 -2.11 -17.85
C THR A 100 19.01 -1.70 -17.79
N PHE A 101 18.08 -2.65 -17.87
CA PHE A 101 16.70 -2.34 -17.49
C PHE A 101 16.13 -3.23 -16.38
N TYR A 102 16.52 -4.51 -16.28
CA TYR A 102 15.94 -5.41 -15.26
C TYR A 102 16.93 -5.83 -14.15
N ALA A 103 18.24 -5.84 -14.41
CA ALA A 103 19.25 -6.22 -13.42
C ALA A 103 19.80 -5.05 -12.59
N LYS A 104 19.29 -3.82 -12.77
CA LYS A 104 19.85 -2.60 -12.15
C LYS A 104 19.26 -2.27 -10.79
N ASP A 105 18.19 -2.95 -10.38
CA ASP A 105 17.38 -2.55 -9.23
C ASP A 105 17.66 -3.36 -7.96
N ILE A 106 18.54 -4.36 -8.03
CA ILE A 106 19.06 -5.04 -6.82
C ILE A 106 20.35 -4.33 -6.39
N PRO A 107 20.37 -3.67 -5.21
CA PRO A 107 21.55 -2.94 -4.75
C PRO A 107 22.74 -3.85 -4.45
N ASP A 108 23.95 -3.30 -4.55
CA ASP A 108 25.22 -4.01 -4.26
C ASP A 108 25.32 -4.58 -2.84
N CYS A 109 24.51 -4.08 -1.90
CA CYS A 109 24.49 -4.58 -0.52
C CYS A 109 23.76 -5.94 -0.39
N VAL A 110 23.03 -6.37 -1.42
CA VAL A 110 22.33 -7.66 -1.45
C VAL A 110 23.29 -8.75 -1.88
N THR A 111 23.43 -9.79 -1.05
CA THR A 111 24.21 -10.97 -1.41
C THR A 111 23.34 -11.98 -2.14
N ILE A 112 23.70 -12.31 -3.37
CA ILE A 112 22.97 -13.28 -4.20
C ILE A 112 23.70 -14.63 -4.19
N THR A 113 23.01 -15.68 -3.76
CA THR A 113 23.51 -17.06 -3.83
C THR A 113 22.63 -17.88 -4.77
N VAL A 114 23.25 -18.70 -5.62
CA VAL A 114 22.53 -19.52 -6.60
C VAL A 114 22.94 -20.99 -6.46
N VAL A 115 21.96 -21.87 -6.27
CA VAL A 115 22.13 -23.32 -6.29
C VAL A 115 21.40 -23.86 -7.52
N ALA A 116 22.16 -24.33 -8.52
CA ALA A 116 21.62 -24.79 -9.78
C ALA A 116 21.71 -26.31 -9.95
N GLN A 117 20.63 -26.92 -10.43
CA GLN A 117 20.53 -28.31 -10.85
C GLN A 117 19.88 -28.39 -12.25
N GLN A 118 19.68 -29.59 -12.80
CA GLN A 118 19.02 -29.74 -14.09
C GLN A 118 17.55 -29.29 -13.98
N ASN A 119 17.15 -28.28 -14.78
CA ASN A 119 15.80 -27.70 -14.84
C ASN A 119 15.26 -27.05 -13.55
N TYR A 120 16.08 -26.96 -12.50
CA TYR A 120 15.75 -26.37 -11.22
C TYR A 120 16.86 -25.43 -10.79
N ARG A 121 16.48 -24.26 -10.26
CA ARG A 121 17.40 -23.32 -9.64
C ARG A 121 16.76 -22.75 -8.40
N GLU A 122 17.55 -22.61 -7.36
CA GLU A 122 17.21 -21.88 -6.14
C GLU A 122 18.13 -20.66 -6.05
N VAL A 123 17.55 -19.52 -5.72
CA VAL A 123 18.23 -18.23 -5.60
C VAL A 123 17.88 -17.66 -4.24
N THR A 124 18.89 -17.25 -3.50
CA THR A 124 18.75 -16.54 -2.23
C THR A 124 19.22 -15.11 -2.42
N LEU A 125 18.34 -14.15 -2.14
CA LEU A 125 18.65 -12.73 -2.00
C LEU A 125 18.76 -12.43 -0.51
N ASP A 126 19.96 -12.16 -0.02
CA ASP A 126 20.22 -11.84 1.38
C ASP A 126 20.50 -10.34 1.54
N PHE A 127 19.58 -9.65 2.20
CA PHE A 127 19.65 -8.22 2.50
C PHE A 127 20.39 -7.94 3.82
N GLY A 128 20.80 -9.00 4.53
CA GLY A 128 21.48 -8.92 5.81
C GLY A 128 20.58 -8.45 6.96
N THR A 129 21.18 -8.34 8.14
CA THR A 129 20.51 -7.86 9.35
C THR A 129 20.49 -6.34 9.45
N GLU A 130 21.48 -5.65 8.89
CA GLU A 130 21.51 -4.19 8.78
C GLU A 130 20.52 -3.68 7.73
N GLY A 131 20.20 -4.52 6.74
CA GLY A 131 19.27 -4.23 5.67
C GLY A 131 19.86 -3.47 4.50
N CYS A 132 19.04 -3.34 3.47
CA CYS A 132 19.34 -2.71 2.20
C CYS A 132 18.15 -1.84 1.78
N VAL A 133 18.43 -0.66 1.22
CA VAL A 133 17.38 0.21 0.69
C VAL A 133 17.09 -0.17 -0.76
N VAL A 134 15.86 -0.61 -1.03
CA VAL A 134 15.37 -0.96 -2.37
C VAL A 134 14.09 -0.16 -2.63
N ASN A 135 14.03 0.57 -3.75
CA ASN A 135 12.88 1.41 -4.11
C ASN A 135 12.41 2.37 -2.98
N GLY A 136 13.36 2.87 -2.18
CA GLY A 136 13.07 3.78 -1.06
C GLY A 136 12.65 3.09 0.24
N HIS A 137 12.57 1.76 0.26
CA HIS A 137 12.17 0.97 1.43
C HIS A 137 13.36 0.23 2.03
N LEU A 138 13.43 0.17 3.36
CA LEU A 138 14.45 -0.61 4.06
C LEU A 138 14.00 -2.06 4.16
N ILE A 139 14.73 -2.95 3.49
CA ILE A 139 14.47 -4.38 3.45
C ILE A 139 15.56 -5.13 4.23
N GLN A 140 15.17 -6.07 5.08
CA GLN A 140 16.07 -6.90 5.89
C GLN A 140 15.66 -8.38 5.78
N GLY A 141 16.61 -9.28 6.06
CA GLY A 141 16.37 -10.73 6.00
C GLY A 141 16.63 -11.29 4.60
N GLN A 142 15.94 -12.37 4.25
CA GLN A 142 16.20 -13.09 2.99
C GLN A 142 14.92 -13.40 2.22
N ILE A 143 15.04 -13.36 0.90
CA ILE A 143 14.07 -13.93 -0.04
C ILE A 143 14.74 -15.16 -0.66
N VAL A 144 14.12 -16.32 -0.48
CA VAL A 144 14.56 -17.57 -1.11
C VAL A 144 13.50 -17.96 -2.12
N PHE A 145 13.88 -17.97 -3.39
CA PHE A 145 12.99 -18.40 -4.46
C PHE A 145 13.59 -19.53 -5.27
N ASP A 146 12.75 -20.47 -5.67
CA ASP A 146 13.06 -21.48 -6.66
C ASP A 146 12.28 -21.24 -7.93
N TYR A 147 12.81 -21.77 -9.04
CA TYR A 147 12.05 -21.80 -10.27
C TYR A 147 12.30 -23.06 -11.09
N THR A 148 11.21 -23.57 -11.66
CA THR A 148 11.16 -24.78 -12.47
C THR A 148 10.61 -24.46 -13.86
N ARG A 149 11.19 -25.06 -14.89
CA ARG A 149 10.75 -24.89 -16.29
C ARG A 149 9.97 -26.10 -16.76
N ASN A 150 8.84 -25.86 -17.43
CA ASN A 150 8.11 -26.85 -18.20
C ASN A 150 8.13 -26.46 -19.69
N PRO A 151 9.10 -26.97 -20.48
CA PRO A 151 9.24 -26.59 -21.88
C PRO A 151 8.08 -27.05 -22.77
N GLU A 152 7.41 -28.16 -22.42
CA GLU A 152 6.28 -28.69 -23.20
C GLU A 152 5.06 -27.77 -23.10
N ALA A 153 4.80 -27.25 -21.90
CA ALA A 153 3.72 -26.29 -21.66
C ALA A 153 4.14 -24.82 -21.91
N GLN A 154 5.42 -24.55 -22.17
CA GLN A 154 5.99 -23.19 -22.25
C GLN A 154 5.73 -22.37 -20.98
N GLN A 155 5.84 -23.02 -19.82
CA GLN A 155 5.54 -22.46 -18.50
C GLN A 155 6.79 -22.41 -17.62
N ILE A 156 6.83 -21.41 -16.75
CA ILE A 156 7.84 -21.27 -15.70
C ILE A 156 7.11 -21.00 -14.39
N MET A 157 7.40 -21.81 -13.39
CA MET A 157 6.84 -21.65 -12.05
C MET A 157 7.95 -21.14 -11.14
N VAL A 158 7.71 -20.02 -10.47
CA VAL A 158 8.58 -19.42 -9.47
C VAL A 158 7.89 -19.49 -8.13
N ASN A 159 8.50 -20.14 -7.14
CA ASN A 159 7.99 -20.15 -5.78
C ASN A 159 8.95 -19.41 -4.88
N TYR A 160 8.45 -18.64 -3.91
CA TYR A 160 9.34 -17.99 -2.96
C TYR A 160 8.79 -17.96 -1.55
N ASN A 161 9.75 -17.92 -0.62
CA ASN A 161 9.54 -17.83 0.82
C ASN A 161 10.45 -16.76 1.41
N LEU A 162 10.02 -16.23 2.56
CA LEU A 162 10.74 -15.20 3.29
C LEU A 162 11.35 -15.78 4.57
N ILE A 163 12.61 -15.42 4.87
CA ILE A 163 13.31 -15.85 6.09
C ILE A 163 13.74 -14.60 6.87
N ASP A 164 13.27 -14.51 8.12
CA ASP A 164 13.55 -13.39 9.03
C ASP A 164 13.38 -12.02 8.36
N PHE A 165 12.33 -11.88 7.55
CA PHE A 165 12.18 -10.79 6.61
C PHE A 165 11.42 -9.60 7.20
N TYR A 166 11.91 -8.39 6.91
CA TYR A 166 11.29 -7.14 7.33
C TYR A 166 11.26 -6.13 6.20
N PHE A 167 10.15 -5.39 6.11
CA PHE A 167 9.92 -4.28 5.19
C PHE A 167 9.55 -3.04 5.99
N ASP A 168 10.42 -2.03 6.02
CA ASP A 168 10.27 -0.83 6.84
C ASP A 168 9.89 -1.14 8.29
N ALA A 169 10.67 -2.03 8.93
CA ALA A 169 10.47 -2.55 10.28
C ALA A 169 9.18 -3.38 10.51
N LYS A 170 8.37 -3.65 9.48
CA LYS A 170 7.23 -4.57 9.54
C LYS A 170 7.72 -5.98 9.24
N ASN A 171 7.40 -6.95 10.09
CA ASN A 171 7.74 -8.34 9.82
C ASN A 171 6.78 -8.92 8.79
N ILE A 172 7.32 -9.58 7.77
CA ILE A 172 6.52 -10.14 6.67
C ILE A 172 6.69 -11.66 6.67
N ILE A 173 5.57 -12.36 6.67
CA ILE A 173 5.52 -13.80 6.46
C ILE A 173 4.75 -14.00 5.17
N ALA A 174 5.40 -14.57 4.15
CA ALA A 174 4.75 -14.81 2.87
C ALA A 174 5.24 -16.11 2.24
N SER A 175 4.32 -16.75 1.52
CA SER A 175 4.59 -17.82 0.57
C SER A 175 3.83 -17.47 -0.71
N ARG A 176 4.52 -17.48 -1.84
CA ARG A 176 3.92 -17.15 -3.14
C ARG A 176 4.35 -18.11 -4.22
N SER A 177 3.45 -18.27 -5.19
CA SER A 177 3.71 -18.92 -6.47
C SER A 177 3.43 -17.91 -7.58
N ILE A 178 4.33 -17.83 -8.55
CA ILE A 178 4.16 -17.07 -9.79
C ILE A 178 4.28 -18.06 -10.94
N LEU A 179 3.19 -18.24 -11.67
CA LEU A 179 3.17 -18.99 -12.92
C LEU A 179 3.29 -18.02 -14.08
N LYS A 180 4.40 -18.09 -14.81
CA LYS A 180 4.62 -17.39 -16.07
C LYS A 180 4.28 -18.34 -17.21
N GLU A 181 3.38 -17.90 -18.09
CA GLU A 181 2.96 -18.61 -19.29
C GLU A 181 3.35 -17.79 -20.51
N LEU A 182 4.02 -18.43 -21.49
CA LEU A 182 4.39 -17.73 -22.72
C LEU A 182 3.16 -17.39 -23.57
N SER A 183 2.14 -18.24 -23.51
CA SER A 183 0.89 -18.10 -24.23
C SER A 183 -0.22 -18.78 -23.44
N ASN A 184 -1.18 -18.00 -22.96
CA ASN A 184 -2.43 -18.49 -22.40
C ASN A 184 -3.40 -18.93 -23.52
N ASP A 185 -4.63 -19.26 -23.16
CA ASP A 185 -5.69 -19.69 -24.10
C ASP A 185 -6.04 -18.62 -25.16
N ASN A 186 -5.80 -17.34 -24.87
CA ASN A 186 -6.00 -16.22 -25.79
C ASN A 186 -4.79 -15.96 -26.71
N GLY A 187 -3.69 -16.69 -26.53
CA GLY A 187 -2.45 -16.46 -27.28
C GLY A 187 -1.52 -15.41 -26.64
N ASN A 188 -1.85 -14.92 -25.45
CA ASN A 188 -1.14 -13.81 -24.80
C ASN A 188 -0.22 -14.33 -23.68
N PRO A 189 0.93 -13.70 -23.44
CA PRO A 189 1.71 -13.97 -22.23
C PRO A 189 0.92 -13.62 -20.97
N GLN A 190 1.08 -14.43 -19.93
CA GLN A 190 0.33 -14.28 -18.69
C GLN A 190 1.21 -14.56 -17.47
N PHE A 191 0.95 -13.81 -16.40
CA PHE A 191 1.47 -14.09 -15.06
C PHE A 191 0.31 -14.31 -14.11
N THR A 192 0.28 -15.47 -13.45
CA THR A 192 -0.67 -15.80 -12.40
C THR A 192 0.07 -15.83 -11.07
N HIS A 193 -0.34 -14.96 -10.15
CA HIS A 193 0.24 -14.83 -8.83
C HIS A 193 -0.75 -15.36 -7.79
N ASP A 194 -0.35 -16.40 -7.08
CA ASP A 194 -1.06 -16.86 -5.88
C ASP A 194 -0.38 -16.28 -4.65
N LEU A 195 -1.12 -15.46 -3.91
CA LEU A 195 -0.65 -14.69 -2.77
C LEU A 195 -1.15 -15.29 -1.46
N SER A 196 -0.23 -15.51 -0.52
CA SER A 196 -0.52 -15.52 0.91
C SER A 196 0.56 -14.71 1.62
N ILE A 197 0.15 -13.58 2.20
CA ILE A 197 1.01 -12.66 2.94
C ILE A 197 0.39 -12.32 4.28
N THR A 198 1.22 -12.27 5.32
CA THR A 198 0.88 -11.73 6.63
C THR A 198 1.88 -10.64 6.96
N VAL A 199 1.37 -9.46 7.30
CA VAL A 199 2.15 -8.30 7.73
C VAL A 199 1.93 -8.10 9.21
N ILE A 200 3.02 -7.96 9.96
CA ILE A 200 3.03 -7.70 11.40
C ILE A 200 3.72 -6.36 11.64
N TRP A 201 2.96 -5.38 12.12
CA TRP A 201 3.46 -4.03 12.40
C TRP A 201 4.22 -3.99 13.74
N PRO A 202 5.10 -2.99 13.97
CA PRO A 202 5.90 -2.88 15.19
C PRO A 202 5.11 -2.87 16.50
N ASN A 203 3.84 -2.45 16.46
CA ASN A 203 2.94 -2.45 17.61
C ASN A 203 2.30 -3.84 17.89
N GLY A 204 2.64 -4.87 17.11
CA GLY A 204 2.12 -6.23 17.23
C GLY A 204 0.77 -6.46 16.55
N VAL A 205 0.17 -5.44 15.92
CA VAL A 205 -1.02 -5.62 15.07
C VAL A 205 -0.61 -6.41 13.82
N GLN A 206 -1.51 -7.26 13.32
CA GLN A 206 -1.29 -8.03 12.11
C GLN A 206 -2.49 -7.99 11.16
N ALA A 207 -2.23 -8.24 9.88
CA ALA A 207 -3.24 -8.46 8.88
C ALA A 207 -2.69 -9.44 7.85
N SER A 208 -3.53 -10.33 7.35
CA SER A 208 -3.19 -11.25 6.29
C SER A 208 -3.96 -10.93 5.04
N ARG A 209 -3.44 -11.36 3.89
CA ARG A 209 -4.14 -11.32 2.62
C ARG A 209 -3.85 -12.60 1.84
N GLU A 210 -4.90 -13.16 1.27
CA GLU A 210 -4.83 -14.33 0.40
C GLU A 210 -5.67 -14.10 -0.86
N GLY A 211 -5.21 -14.63 -1.99
CA GLY A 211 -5.94 -14.51 -3.24
C GLY A 211 -5.09 -14.80 -4.47
N THR A 212 -5.71 -14.66 -5.63
CA THR A 212 -5.07 -14.85 -6.93
C THR A 212 -5.15 -13.56 -7.74
N ARG A 213 -4.05 -13.17 -8.36
CA ARG A 213 -3.99 -12.02 -9.29
C ARG A 213 -3.38 -12.48 -10.60
N ILE A 214 -4.10 -12.27 -11.68
CA ILE A 214 -3.66 -12.60 -13.04
C ILE A 214 -3.36 -11.30 -13.77
N ARG A 215 -2.22 -11.24 -14.44
CA ARG A 215 -1.81 -10.14 -15.32
C ARG A 215 -1.54 -10.70 -16.71
N GLU A 216 -2.40 -10.36 -17.65
CA GLU A 216 -2.30 -10.75 -19.06
C GLU A 216 -1.70 -9.60 -19.87
N TRP A 217 -0.76 -9.91 -20.77
CA TRP A 217 -0.15 -8.93 -21.67
C TRP A 217 -0.88 -8.94 -23.01
N VAL A 218 -1.88 -8.05 -23.15
CA VAL A 218 -2.84 -8.07 -24.26
C VAL A 218 -2.39 -7.29 -25.50
N GLU A 219 -1.51 -6.29 -25.36
CA GLU A 219 -0.98 -5.50 -26.49
C GLU A 219 0.49 -5.13 -26.28
N GLY A 220 1.23 -4.93 -27.37
CA GLY A 220 2.66 -4.54 -27.35
C GLY A 220 3.62 -5.73 -27.20
N PHE A 221 3.13 -6.93 -26.89
CA PHE A 221 4.00 -8.10 -26.80
C PHE A 221 4.72 -8.38 -28.13
N GLY A 222 6.06 -8.45 -28.08
CA GLY A 222 6.91 -8.66 -29.24
C GLY A 222 7.23 -7.40 -30.06
N SER A 223 6.68 -6.22 -29.71
CA SER A 223 7.02 -4.95 -30.37
C SER A 223 8.46 -4.50 -30.09
N GLY A 224 8.99 -4.87 -28.92
CA GLY A 224 10.25 -4.36 -28.39
C GLY A 224 10.18 -2.94 -27.83
N VAL A 225 8.99 -2.33 -27.78
CA VAL A 225 8.76 -0.96 -27.32
C VAL A 225 7.94 -1.00 -26.03
N PHE A 226 8.58 -0.83 -24.88
CA PHE A 226 7.90 -0.96 -23.58
C PHE A 226 6.66 -0.05 -23.41
N SER A 227 6.68 1.14 -24.01
CA SER A 227 5.59 2.11 -23.87
C SER A 227 4.30 1.72 -24.62
N ASP A 228 4.33 0.80 -25.57
CA ASP A 228 3.11 0.35 -26.26
C ASP A 228 2.43 -0.84 -25.57
N ASN A 229 2.96 -1.26 -24.42
CA ASN A 229 2.43 -2.39 -23.68
C ASN A 229 1.13 -2.06 -22.97
N VAL A 230 0.18 -2.98 -23.09
CA VAL A 230 -1.06 -2.96 -22.33
C VAL A 230 -1.26 -4.28 -21.60
N PHE A 231 -1.65 -4.16 -20.33
CA PHE A 231 -1.93 -5.28 -19.46
C PHE A 231 -3.36 -5.24 -18.99
N GLU A 232 -3.98 -6.41 -18.86
CA GLU A 232 -5.25 -6.59 -18.18
C GLU A 232 -5.02 -7.36 -16.89
N ILE A 233 -5.65 -6.90 -15.81
CA ILE A 233 -5.51 -7.48 -14.48
C ILE A 233 -6.87 -8.02 -14.03
N THR A 234 -6.90 -9.28 -13.63
CA THR A 234 -8.06 -9.96 -13.06
C THR A 234 -7.68 -10.70 -11.78
N GLY A 235 -8.68 -11.22 -11.08
CA GLY A 235 -8.49 -12.03 -9.88
C GLY A 235 -9.31 -11.52 -8.70
N ASP A 236 -9.04 -12.13 -7.55
CA ASP A 236 -9.76 -11.90 -6.31
C ASP A 236 -8.81 -12.07 -5.11
N TRP A 237 -9.05 -11.30 -4.07
CA TRP A 237 -8.29 -11.42 -2.83
C TRP A 237 -9.09 -10.98 -1.61
N THR A 238 -8.75 -11.57 -0.47
CA THR A 238 -9.36 -11.29 0.82
C THR A 238 -8.28 -10.87 1.81
N ALA A 239 -8.44 -9.69 2.40
CA ALA A 239 -7.65 -9.25 3.54
C ALA A 239 -8.39 -9.57 4.85
N THR A 240 -7.69 -10.10 5.85
CA THR A 240 -8.22 -10.44 7.18
C THR A 240 -7.45 -9.71 8.27
N PHE A 241 -8.17 -9.09 9.21
CA PHE A 241 -7.60 -8.29 10.29
C PHE A 241 -7.74 -8.99 11.66
N VAL A 242 -6.94 -8.58 12.66
CA VAL A 242 -6.91 -9.23 13.99
C VAL A 242 -8.27 -9.26 14.70
N ASN A 243 -9.12 -8.27 14.43
CA ASN A 243 -10.49 -8.19 14.97
C ASN A 243 -11.48 -9.14 14.28
N GLY A 244 -11.04 -9.87 13.25
CA GLY A 244 -11.88 -10.76 12.45
C GLY A 244 -12.59 -10.07 11.27
N ASN A 245 -12.39 -8.77 11.07
CA ASN A 245 -12.90 -8.09 9.88
C ASN A 245 -12.24 -8.63 8.63
N THR A 246 -13.02 -8.69 7.55
CA THR A 246 -12.55 -9.14 6.23
C THR A 246 -12.91 -8.12 5.17
N HIS A 247 -11.97 -7.83 4.28
CA HIS A 247 -12.20 -7.01 3.09
C HIS A 247 -11.94 -7.89 1.87
N THR A 248 -12.96 -8.15 1.07
CA THR A 248 -12.87 -8.94 -0.17
C THR A 248 -12.88 -8.01 -1.36
N TYR A 249 -12.12 -8.39 -2.38
CA TYR A 249 -11.97 -7.66 -3.62
C TYR A 249 -12.09 -8.67 -4.76
N GLU A 250 -12.93 -8.40 -5.74
CA GLU A 250 -13.13 -9.26 -6.92
C GLU A 250 -13.17 -8.39 -8.16
N VAL A 251 -12.28 -8.64 -9.12
CA VAL A 251 -12.31 -7.91 -10.39
C VAL A 251 -13.50 -8.39 -11.23
N ILE A 252 -14.47 -7.49 -11.47
CA ILE A 252 -15.66 -7.77 -12.27
C ILE A 252 -15.36 -7.59 -13.76
N THR A 253 -14.69 -6.48 -14.08
CA THR A 253 -14.25 -6.15 -15.44
C THR A 253 -12.73 -6.00 -15.42
N PRO A 254 -11.98 -6.68 -16.30
CA PRO A 254 -10.52 -6.63 -16.29
C PRO A 254 -9.98 -5.20 -16.19
N LEU A 255 -9.08 -4.97 -15.23
CA LEU A 255 -8.49 -3.65 -15.02
C LEU A 255 -7.42 -3.43 -16.07
N ARG A 256 -7.65 -2.47 -16.97
CA ARG A 256 -6.76 -2.20 -18.08
C ARG A 256 -5.69 -1.19 -17.69
N ARG A 257 -4.42 -1.60 -17.80
CA ARG A 257 -3.23 -0.81 -17.50
C ARG A 257 -2.39 -0.62 -18.75
N GLU A 258 -2.42 0.60 -19.29
CA GLU A 258 -1.53 1.01 -20.38
C GLU A 258 -0.27 1.61 -19.79
N VAL A 259 0.91 1.13 -20.18
CA VAL A 259 2.19 1.51 -19.52
C VAL A 259 2.41 3.01 -19.47
N ILE A 260 2.02 3.74 -20.51
CA ILE A 260 2.16 5.19 -20.61
C ILE A 260 1.24 5.98 -19.66
N CYS A 261 0.17 5.36 -19.18
CA CYS A 261 -0.74 5.98 -18.22
C CYS A 261 -0.26 5.72 -16.79
N ALA A 262 -0.46 6.66 -15.88
CA ALA A 262 -0.17 6.42 -14.47
C ALA A 262 -1.26 5.54 -13.82
N TYR A 263 -2.49 5.66 -14.30
CA TYR A 263 -3.70 5.06 -13.73
C TYR A 263 -4.20 3.89 -14.58
N PHE A 264 -5.16 3.13 -14.05
CA PHE A 264 -5.97 2.24 -14.88
C PHE A 264 -6.87 3.08 -15.77
N VAL A 265 -6.96 2.72 -17.05
CA VAL A 265 -7.77 3.45 -18.02
C VAL A 265 -9.21 2.95 -18.06
N SER A 266 -9.45 1.71 -17.64
CA SER A 266 -10.78 1.12 -17.55
C SER A 266 -10.81 -0.11 -16.63
N GLY A 267 -12.01 -0.59 -16.36
CA GLY A 267 -12.28 -1.79 -15.57
C GLY A 267 -12.86 -1.47 -14.20
N SER A 268 -13.31 -2.52 -13.52
CA SER A 268 -13.99 -2.37 -12.24
C SER A 268 -13.81 -3.58 -11.33
N PHE A 269 -13.84 -3.33 -10.03
CA PHE A 269 -13.79 -4.38 -9.02
C PHE A 269 -14.83 -4.14 -7.93
N ASP A 270 -15.42 -5.23 -7.46
CA ASP A 270 -16.29 -5.26 -6.30
C ASP A 270 -15.46 -5.22 -5.02
N VAL A 271 -15.93 -4.47 -4.03
CA VAL A 271 -15.35 -4.38 -2.70
C VAL A 271 -16.43 -4.72 -1.70
N GLN A 272 -16.22 -5.76 -0.90
CA GLN A 272 -17.07 -6.03 0.28
C GLN A 272 -16.23 -5.94 1.55
N ARG A 273 -16.69 -5.13 2.50
CA ARG A 273 -16.10 -4.98 3.83
C ARG A 273 -17.18 -5.20 4.87
N THR A 274 -16.77 -5.37 6.13
CA THR A 274 -17.70 -5.62 7.24
C THR A 274 -18.86 -4.62 7.28
N ASN A 275 -18.59 -3.33 7.06
CA ASN A 275 -19.58 -2.26 7.27
C ASN A 275 -20.01 -1.54 6.00
N PHE A 276 -19.34 -1.77 4.86
CA PHE A 276 -19.75 -1.21 3.58
C PHE A 276 -19.17 -2.00 2.41
N GLY A 277 -19.79 -1.84 1.26
CA GLY A 277 -19.30 -2.40 0.01
C GLY A 277 -19.85 -1.65 -1.18
N GLY A 278 -19.35 -2.00 -2.36
CA GLY A 278 -19.70 -1.36 -3.60
C GLY A 278 -18.72 -1.68 -4.71
N VAL A 279 -18.97 -1.09 -5.88
CA VAL A 279 -18.13 -1.26 -7.06
C VAL A 279 -17.25 -0.03 -7.22
N PHE A 280 -15.95 -0.24 -7.41
CA PHE A 280 -15.00 0.78 -7.81
C PHE A 280 -14.74 0.66 -9.32
N ASP A 281 -14.95 1.74 -10.07
CA ASP A 281 -14.93 1.76 -11.53
C ASP A 281 -13.99 2.86 -12.05
N PHE A 282 -13.06 2.49 -12.92
CA PHE A 282 -12.06 3.39 -13.52
C PHE A 282 -12.56 4.07 -14.82
N GLY A 283 -13.77 3.79 -15.26
CA GLY A 283 -14.35 4.36 -16.47
C GLY A 283 -14.01 3.58 -17.74
N GLU A 284 -14.05 4.27 -18.87
CA GLU A 284 -14.22 3.67 -20.21
C GLU A 284 -13.04 3.93 -21.17
N GLY A 285 -11.83 4.16 -20.65
CA GLY A 285 -10.59 4.21 -21.46
C GLY A 285 -9.84 5.53 -21.45
N GLU A 286 -10.26 6.53 -20.67
CA GLU A 286 -9.52 7.79 -20.55
C GLU A 286 -8.34 7.64 -19.58
N CYS A 287 -7.16 8.14 -19.97
CA CYS A 287 -6.03 8.22 -19.06
C CYS A 287 -6.16 9.48 -18.18
N ASP A 288 -7.00 9.40 -17.16
CA ASP A 288 -7.16 10.43 -16.15
C ASP A 288 -7.07 9.84 -14.73
N ASN A 289 -7.17 10.72 -13.72
CA ASN A 289 -7.10 10.33 -12.32
C ASN A 289 -8.50 10.24 -11.68
N GLN A 290 -9.53 9.96 -12.47
CA GLN A 290 -10.91 9.88 -11.98
C GLN A 290 -11.36 8.42 -11.92
N ALA A 291 -12.20 8.14 -10.94
CA ALA A 291 -12.91 6.90 -10.79
C ALA A 291 -14.26 7.17 -10.14
N THR A 292 -15.14 6.18 -10.14
CA THR A 292 -16.43 6.25 -9.44
C THR A 292 -16.53 5.09 -8.46
N PHE A 293 -16.94 5.39 -7.23
CA PHE A 293 -17.33 4.36 -6.28
C PHE A 293 -18.84 4.36 -6.10
N THR A 294 -19.46 3.23 -6.40
CA THR A 294 -20.90 3.02 -6.28
C THR A 294 -21.17 2.09 -5.11
N PHE A 295 -21.70 2.64 -4.01
CA PHE A 295 -22.07 1.88 -2.83
C PHE A 295 -23.17 0.85 -3.16
N ASN A 296 -23.23 -0.23 -2.37
CA ASN A 296 -24.29 -1.25 -2.49
C ASN A 296 -25.73 -0.71 -2.41
N ASN A 297 -25.92 0.48 -1.83
CA ASN A 297 -27.22 1.17 -1.78
C ASN A 297 -27.53 2.02 -3.03
N GLY A 298 -26.66 2.01 -4.04
CA GLY A 298 -26.77 2.77 -5.28
C GLY A 298 -26.27 4.21 -5.21
N THR A 299 -25.71 4.65 -4.08
CA THR A 299 -25.10 6.00 -3.98
C THR A 299 -23.77 6.01 -4.72
N GLU A 300 -23.56 6.98 -5.60
CA GLU A 300 -22.32 7.15 -6.36
C GLU A 300 -21.50 8.30 -5.80
N VAL A 301 -20.18 8.10 -5.68
CA VAL A 301 -19.22 9.11 -5.25
C VAL A 301 -18.07 9.16 -6.25
N PRO A 302 -17.78 10.33 -6.85
CA PRO A 302 -16.59 10.49 -7.67
C PRO A 302 -15.34 10.46 -6.79
N ILE A 303 -14.33 9.72 -7.25
CA ILE A 303 -13.04 9.55 -6.59
C ILE A 303 -11.96 10.15 -7.48
N THR A 304 -11.11 10.98 -6.89
CA THR A 304 -9.89 11.46 -7.54
C THR A 304 -8.69 10.71 -6.96
N LEU A 305 -7.98 9.98 -7.82
CA LEU A 305 -6.79 9.20 -7.51
C LEU A 305 -5.60 10.16 -7.28
N ASN A 306 -4.79 9.87 -6.26
CA ASN A 306 -3.59 10.64 -5.87
C ASN A 306 -2.36 9.74 -5.79
#